data_AF-A0A949EH10-F1
#
_entry.id   AF-A0A949EH10-F1
#
_cell.length_a   1.000
_cell.length_b   1.000
_cell.length_c   1.000
_cell.angle_alpha   90.00
_cell.angle_beta   90.00
_cell.angle_gamma   90.00
#
_symmetry.space_group_name_H-M   'P 1'
#
loop_
_entity.id
_entity.type
_entity.pdbx_description
1 polymer ?
#
loop_
_entity_poly.entity_id
_entity_poly.type
_entity_poly.pdbx_seq_one_letter_code
_entity_poly.pdbx_strand_id
1 'polypeptide(L)'
;GLQKFARQHTLTTLGDRSSYLGASDIGYCPRKVILDRLHPPEHDLATLFRFQRGHMAEDIVANAMTAAGYDNFDRQVEAVASGNTPIR
;
A
#
# COMPACT_ATOMS: atom_id res chain seq x y z
N GLY A 1 2.85 -17.66 -8.36
CA GLY A 1 1.66 -17.55 -7.50
C GLY A 1 1.66 -16.25 -6.72
N LEU A 2 2.50 -16.17 -5.68
CA LEU A 2 2.50 -15.07 -4.71
C LEU A 2 2.77 -13.68 -5.32
N GLN A 3 3.73 -13.57 -6.25
CA GLN A 3 4.03 -12.32 -6.98
C GLN A 3 2.80 -11.79 -7.74
N LYS A 4 2.04 -12.69 -8.39
CA LYS A 4 0.81 -12.32 -9.11
C LYS A 4 -0.28 -11.85 -8.13
N PHE A 5 -0.46 -12.59 -7.03
CA PHE A 5 -1.40 -12.22 -5.98
C PHE A 5 -1.08 -10.84 -5.40
N ALA A 6 0.17 -10.57 -5.03
CA ALA A 6 0.60 -9.29 -4.47
C ALA A 6 0.28 -8.13 -5.42
N ARG A 7 0.61 -8.25 -6.72
CA ARG A 7 0.30 -7.22 -7.72
C ARG A 7 -1.20 -6.98 -7.88
N GLN A 8 -1.99 -8.05 -7.96
CA GLN A 8 -3.45 -7.93 -8.10
C GLN A 8 -4.07 -7.31 -6.84
N HIS A 9 -3.64 -7.73 -5.66
CA HIS A 9 -4.10 -7.18 -4.40
C HIS A 9 -3.84 -5.67 -4.32
N THR A 10 -2.61 -5.24 -4.63
CA THR A 10 -2.26 -3.81 -4.70
C THR A 10 -3.12 -3.06 -5.70
N LEU A 11 -3.33 -3.60 -6.91
CA LEU A 11 -4.16 -2.93 -7.91
C LEU A 11 -5.63 -2.77 -7.45
N THR A 12 -6.17 -3.76 -6.74
CA THR A 12 -7.55 -3.72 -6.24
C THR A 12 -7.71 -2.76 -5.06
N THR A 13 -6.77 -2.70 -4.13
CA THR A 13 -6.91 -1.90 -2.90
C THR A 13 -6.36 -0.50 -3.03
N LEU A 14 -5.27 -0.33 -3.78
CA LEU A 14 -4.48 0.90 -3.88
C LEU A 14 -4.41 1.45 -5.31
N GLY A 15 -5.02 0.78 -6.30
CA GLY A 15 -4.98 1.21 -7.68
C GLY A 15 -3.59 1.15 -8.32
N ASP A 16 -3.38 1.98 -9.33
CA ASP A 16 -2.10 2.06 -10.05
C ASP A 16 -1.07 2.92 -9.32
N ARG A 17 -0.21 2.25 -8.55
CA ARG A 17 0.88 2.88 -7.79
C ARG A 17 1.94 3.55 -8.64
N SER A 18 1.97 3.38 -9.97
CA SER A 18 2.90 4.13 -10.81
C SER A 18 2.54 5.62 -10.92
N SER A 19 1.28 5.97 -10.63
CA SER A 19 0.72 7.31 -10.86
C SER A 19 0.80 8.27 -9.67
N TYR A 20 1.22 7.80 -8.49
CA TYR A 20 1.23 8.58 -7.25
C TYR A 20 2.35 8.16 -6.29
N LEU A 21 2.51 8.89 -5.17
CA LEU A 21 3.43 8.55 -4.07
C LEU A 21 2.65 8.14 -2.83
N GLY A 22 2.87 6.93 -2.33
CA GLY A 22 2.22 6.44 -1.13
C GLY A 22 3.00 6.78 0.15
N ALA A 23 2.38 6.59 1.31
CA ALA A 23 3.04 6.80 2.61
C ALA A 23 4.37 6.03 2.77
N SER A 24 4.45 4.82 2.20
CA SER A 24 5.67 4.02 2.19
C SER A 24 6.83 4.68 1.45
N ASP A 25 6.54 5.55 0.48
CA ASP A 25 7.53 6.15 -0.41
C ASP A 25 8.21 7.36 0.25
N ILE A 26 7.50 8.08 1.13
CA ILE A 26 7.98 9.30 1.81
C ILE A 26 9.19 9.03 2.73
N GLY A 27 9.23 7.85 3.35
CA GLY A 27 10.31 7.48 4.28
C GLY A 27 11.60 6.98 3.61
N TYR A 28 11.58 6.76 2.28
CA TYR A 28 12.74 6.26 1.55
C TYR A 28 13.55 7.39 0.90
N CYS A 29 14.80 7.09 0.54
CA CYS A 29 15.61 7.99 -0.28
C CYS A 29 14.89 8.31 -1.61
N PRO A 30 14.70 9.59 -1.97
CA PRO A 30 13.96 9.98 -3.18
C PRO A 30 14.49 9.32 -4.46
N ARG A 31 15.82 9.16 -4.57
CA ARG A 31 16.43 8.48 -5.73
C ARG A 31 15.94 7.04 -5.88
N LYS A 32 15.80 6.31 -4.77
CA LYS A 32 15.33 4.92 -4.78
C LYS A 32 13.88 4.88 -5.26
N VAL A 33 13.02 5.71 -4.68
CA VAL A 33 11.59 5.77 -5.02
C VAL A 33 11.38 6.05 -6.51
N ILE A 34 12.10 7.04 -7.05
CA ILE A 34 12.05 7.38 -8.48
C ILE A 34 12.54 6.21 -9.34
N LEU A 35 13.64 5.55 -8.95
CA LEU A 35 14.18 4.43 -9.72
C LEU A 35 13.24 3.23 -9.72
N ASP A 36 12.63 2.90 -8.58
CA ASP A 36 11.67 1.80 -8.44
C ASP A 36 10.40 2.05 -9.28
N ARG A 37 10.05 3.31 -9.56
CA ARG A 37 8.94 3.68 -10.46
C ARG A 37 9.32 3.51 -11.94
N LEU A 38 10.52 3.92 -12.32
CA LEU A 38 11.03 3.80 -13.69
C LEU A 38 11.35 2.34 -14.06
N HIS A 39 11.79 1.55 -13.07
CA HIS A 39 12.18 0.16 -13.24
C HIS A 39 11.57 -0.68 -12.11
N PRO A 40 10.28 -1.05 -12.20
CA PRO A 40 9.58 -1.81 -11.17
C PRO A 40 10.33 -3.10 -10.82
N PRO A 41 10.82 -3.25 -9.57
CA PRO A 41 11.59 -4.42 -9.19
C PRO A 41 10.68 -5.65 -9.06
N GLU A 42 11.20 -6.83 -9.42
CA GLU A 42 10.62 -8.07 -8.94
C GLU A 42 11.08 -8.33 -7.51
N HIS A 43 10.13 -8.65 -6.63
CA HIS A 43 10.41 -8.89 -5.23
C HIS A 43 10.72 -10.37 -5.00
N ASP A 44 11.72 -10.63 -4.16
CA ASP A 44 12.01 -11.98 -3.71
C ASP A 44 10.92 -12.53 -2.79
N LEU A 45 10.92 -13.85 -2.58
CA LEU A 45 9.91 -14.51 -1.74
C LEU A 45 9.91 -13.98 -0.30
N ALA A 46 11.09 -13.66 0.25
CA ALA A 46 11.20 -13.12 1.60
C ALA A 46 10.49 -11.76 1.74
N THR A 47 10.65 -10.89 0.75
CA THR A 47 9.96 -9.60 0.70
C THR A 47 8.46 -9.77 0.51
N LEU A 48 8.03 -10.67 -0.38
CA LEU A 48 6.61 -10.97 -0.56
C LEU A 48 5.95 -11.50 0.70
N PHE A 49 6.61 -12.40 1.45
CA PHE A 49 6.10 -12.85 2.74
C PHE A 49 6.03 -11.72 3.77
N ARG A 50 7.01 -10.81 3.78
CA ARG A 50 6.96 -9.63 4.66
C ARG A 50 5.72 -8.77 4.36
N PHE A 51 5.40 -8.55 3.09
CA PHE A 51 4.19 -7.80 2.70
C PHE A 51 2.91 -8.52 3.14
N GLN A 52 2.81 -9.83 2.90
CA GLN A 52 1.65 -10.61 3.33
C GLN A 52 1.44 -10.58 4.85
N ARG A 53 2.51 -10.63 5.64
CA ARG A 53 2.39 -10.48 7.10
C ARG A 53 1.85 -9.10 7.50
N GLY A 54 2.24 -8.04 6.81
CA GLY A 54 1.72 -6.69 7.04
C GLY A 54 0.21 -6.60 6.78
N HIS A 55 -0.24 -7.13 5.64
CA HIS A 55 -1.67 -7.19 5.32
C HIS A 55 -2.47 -8.03 6.32
N MET A 56 -1.93 -9.18 6.72
CA MET A 56 -2.58 -10.04 7.72
C MET A 56 -2.72 -9.33 9.07
N ALA A 57 -1.71 -8.55 9.49
CA ALA A 57 -1.79 -7.76 10.71
C ALA A 57 -2.87 -6.66 10.62
N GLU A 58 -2.96 -5.97 9.49
CA GLU A 58 -4.01 -4.98 9.23
C GLU A 58 -5.42 -5.62 9.28
N ASP A 59 -5.60 -6.78 8.64
CA ASP A 59 -6.88 -7.50 8.66
C ASP A 59 -7.28 -7.94 10.07
N ILE A 60 -6.32 -8.39 10.89
CA ILE A 60 -6.57 -8.76 12.30
C ILE A 60 -7.09 -7.54 13.08
N VAL A 61 -6.46 -6.39 12.92
CA VAL A 61 -6.88 -5.15 13.60
C VAL A 61 -8.26 -4.70 13.13
N ALA A 62 -8.49 -4.70 11.82
CA ALA A 62 -9.78 -4.33 11.23
C ALA A 62 -10.90 -5.24 11.75
N ASN A 63 -10.69 -6.56 11.74
CA ASN A 63 -11.66 -7.53 12.24
C ASN A 63 -11.96 -7.33 13.73
N ALA A 64 -10.95 -7.04 14.54
CA ALA A 64 -11.13 -6.77 15.97
C ALA A 64 -11.94 -5.49 16.21
N MET A 65 -11.67 -4.42 15.45
CA MET A 65 -12.43 -3.17 15.51
C MET A 65 -13.89 -3.38 15.12
N THR A 66 -14.14 -4.06 14.01
CA THR A 66 -15.50 -4.41 13.56
C THR A 66 -16.23 -5.26 14.59
N ALA A 67 -15.57 -6.27 15.18
CA ALA A 67 -16.16 -7.10 16.23
C ALA A 67 -16.48 -6.31 17.51
N ALA A 68 -15.72 -5.25 17.80
CA ALA A 68 -15.98 -4.33 18.90
C ALA A 68 -17.09 -3.29 18.59
N GLY A 69 -17.69 -3.33 17.39
CA GLY A 69 -18.76 -2.44 16.98
C GLY A 69 -18.30 -1.14 16.33
N TYR A 70 -17.02 -1.03 15.95
CA TYR A 70 -16.51 0.08 15.15
C TYR A 70 -16.52 -0.31 13.67
N ASP A 71 -17.42 0.28 12.89
CA ASP A 71 -17.54 0.08 11.43
C ASP A 71 -17.24 1.35 10.63
N ASN A 72 -16.99 2.47 11.31
CA ASN A 72 -16.78 3.79 10.73
C ASN A 72 -15.31 4.10 10.45
N PHE A 73 -14.57 3.16 9.85
CA PHE A 73 -13.18 3.37 9.47
C PHE A 73 -12.89 2.91 8.06
N ASP A 74 -12.06 3.67 7.37
CA ASP A 74 -11.54 3.32 6.07
C ASP A 74 -10.11 2.78 6.19
N ARG A 75 -9.79 1.81 5.35
CA ARG A 75 -8.46 1.21 5.26
C ARG A 75 -7.79 1.68 3.98
N GLN A 76 -6.45 1.68 3.97
CA GLN A 76 -5.66 2.00 2.77
C GLN A 76 -6.05 3.35 2.12
N VAL A 77 -6.28 4.39 2.93
CA VAL A 77 -6.74 5.69 2.45
C VAL A 77 -5.61 6.55 1.87
N GLU A 78 -5.96 7.33 0.84
CA GLU A 78 -5.11 8.39 0.30
C GLU A 78 -5.24 9.66 1.14
N ALA A 79 -4.12 10.34 1.38
CA ALA A 79 -4.13 11.62 2.08
C ALA A 79 -4.64 12.71 1.12
N VAL A 80 -5.90 13.11 1.27
CA VAL A 80 -6.48 14.22 0.51
C VAL A 80 -6.11 15.52 1.20
N ALA A 81 -5.17 16.28 0.65
CA ALA A 81 -4.92 17.65 1.10
C ALA A 81 -5.76 18.65 0.30
N SER A 82 -6.46 19.53 1.00
CA SER A 82 -7.11 20.69 0.40
C SER A 82 -6.08 21.74 0.00
N GLY A 83 -5.85 21.88 -1.30
CA GLY A 83 -4.98 22.91 -1.90
C GLY A 83 -4.98 22.86 -3.43
N ASN A 84 -4.51 23.93 -4.08
CA ASN A 84 -4.38 24.00 -5.56
C ASN A 84 -3.32 23.05 -6.14
N THR A 85 -2.57 22.35 -5.29
CA THR A 85 -1.58 21.36 -5.70
C THR A 85 -2.24 19.99 -5.62
N PRO A 86 -2.50 19.32 -6.76
CA PRO A 86 -3.09 17.99 -6.74
C PRO A 86 -2.10 17.03 -6.07
N ILE A 87 -2.47 16.57 -4.88
CA ILE A 87 -1.88 15.38 -4.27
C ILE A 87 -2.87 14.27 -4.56
N ARG A 88 -2.58 13.49 -5.60
CA ARG A 88 -3.13 12.16 -5.81
C ARG A 88 -2.09 11.19 -5.30
#